data_AF-A0AAV6GV93-F1
#
_entry.id   AF-A0AAV6GV93-F1
#
_cell.length_a   1.000
_cell.length_b   1.000
_cell.length_c   1.000
_cell.angle_alpha   90.00
_cell.angle_beta   90.00
_cell.angle_gamma   90.00
#
_symmetry.space_group_name_H-M   'P 1'
#
loop_
_entity.id
_entity.type
_entity.pdbx_description
1 polymer ?
#
loop_
_entity_poly.entity_id
_entity_poly.type
_entity_poly.pdbx_seq_one_letter_code
_entity_poly.pdbx_strand_id
1 'polypeptide(L)'
;MDKTDGPVAGSLMGTELHFESDASKVEVGYWAALQNMRNAVVAMLAEIPPAMRSRLALTTLCLDMLSLLLDLISPKLRPVNPQLYSSREKQQLCELIDTMINYNLSYRQDRTQEGQYTYVLEPNVEEVVRFPGLPPRRQLTYQVKQLIARETELERMRRTERAQQRRNTHTREDPQEVKKDKQEVKTDNQEVKRVSSKNHQQRLENIVKQTVVEIRPEVDFFGRTIIPKGKPTTTSTTAEASKGGMVLQIGRAVGNSDVWFRFNEGVSNAVRRNVYIRELL
;
A
#
# COMPACT_ATOMS: atom_id res chain seq x y z
N MET A 1 9.43 28.25 95.92
CA MET A 1 8.42 28.69 94.92
C MET A 1 8.92 28.23 93.58
N ASP A 2 8.43 27.06 93.17
CA ASP A 2 8.63 26.45 91.85
C ASP A 2 8.22 27.39 90.73
N LYS A 3 9.08 27.51 89.70
CA LYS A 3 8.67 27.89 88.34
C LYS A 3 9.48 27.06 87.34
N THR A 4 8.88 25.91 87.05
CA THR A 4 8.90 25.10 85.83
C THR A 4 9.57 25.72 84.59
N ASP A 5 10.64 25.06 84.14
CA ASP A 5 11.10 25.06 82.74
C ASP A 5 10.06 24.37 81.84
N GLY A 6 9.54 25.08 80.85
CA GLY A 6 8.69 24.54 79.79
C GLY A 6 9.50 24.21 78.54
N PRO A 7 9.31 23.06 77.88
CA PRO A 7 10.17 22.63 76.79
C PRO A 7 9.81 23.31 75.47
N VAL A 8 10.87 23.45 74.66
CA VAL A 8 10.94 24.00 73.31
C VAL A 8 9.94 23.34 72.37
N ALA A 9 9.15 24.15 71.67
CA ALA A 9 8.29 23.73 70.58
C ALA A 9 9.13 23.24 69.38
N GLY A 10 9.39 21.94 69.34
CA GLY A 10 9.93 21.25 68.16
C GLY A 10 8.83 21.08 67.12
N SER A 11 8.97 21.76 65.99
CA SER A 11 8.17 21.59 64.79
C SER A 11 8.23 20.14 64.31
N LEU A 12 7.14 19.39 64.48
CA LEU A 12 6.92 18.11 63.80
C LEU A 12 6.46 18.42 62.37
N MET A 13 7.42 18.72 61.48
CA MET A 13 7.20 18.49 60.05
C MET A 13 7.08 16.98 59.87
N GLY A 14 5.85 16.51 59.73
CA GLY A 14 5.56 15.18 59.22
C GLY A 14 6.19 15.07 57.83
N THR A 15 7.35 14.42 57.75
CA THR A 15 7.84 13.86 56.50
C THR A 15 6.97 12.64 56.23
N GLU A 16 5.86 12.86 55.51
CA GLU A 16 5.23 11.79 54.75
C GLU A 16 6.30 11.30 53.75
N LEU A 17 7.06 10.30 54.18
CA LEU A 17 7.80 9.45 53.27
C LEU A 17 6.73 8.75 52.42
N HIS A 18 6.42 9.33 51.27
CA HIS A 18 5.81 8.63 50.15
C HIS A 18 6.77 7.52 49.71
N PHE A 19 6.74 6.42 50.46
CA PHE A 19 7.29 5.14 50.02
C PHE A 19 6.26 4.55 49.04
N GLU A 20 6.15 5.17 47.87
CA GLU A 20 5.42 4.60 46.75
C GLU A 20 6.17 3.31 46.38
N SER A 21 5.61 2.17 46.81
CA SER A 21 6.37 0.92 46.89
C SER A 21 6.97 0.55 45.54
N ASP A 22 8.30 0.46 45.46
CA ASP A 22 8.98 -0.02 44.25
C ASP A 22 8.49 -1.42 43.82
N ALA A 23 7.98 -2.21 44.78
CA ALA A 23 7.38 -3.51 44.53
C ALA A 23 6.15 -3.45 43.60
N SER A 24 5.26 -2.45 43.77
CA SER A 24 4.09 -2.30 42.91
C SER A 24 4.46 -1.82 41.50
N LYS A 25 5.50 -0.98 41.36
CA LYS A 25 6.04 -0.57 40.06
C LYS A 25 6.67 -1.75 39.31
N VAL A 26 7.39 -2.62 40.03
CA VAL A 26 7.97 -3.85 39.47
C VAL A 26 6.89 -4.83 39.02
N GLU A 27 5.85 -5.05 39.82
CA GLU A 27 4.72 -5.92 39.44
C GLU A 27 3.98 -5.38 38.22
N VAL A 28 3.67 -4.09 38.18
CA VAL A 28 3.01 -3.45 37.02
C VAL A 28 3.87 -3.57 35.76
N GLY A 29 5.19 -3.35 35.87
CA GLY A 29 6.13 -3.52 34.76
C GLY A 29 6.18 -4.96 34.23
N TYR A 30 6.13 -5.94 35.13
CA TYR A 30 6.10 -7.36 34.76
C TYR A 30 4.83 -7.73 33.99
N TRP A 31 3.66 -7.31 34.47
CA TRP A 31 2.39 -7.57 33.77
C TRP A 31 2.31 -6.87 32.41
N ALA A 32 2.82 -5.64 32.32
CA ALA A 32 2.92 -4.92 31.05
C ALA A 32 3.84 -5.65 30.05
N ALA A 33 5.00 -6.11 30.49
CA ALA A 33 5.92 -6.89 29.67
C ALA A 33 5.29 -8.23 29.20
N LEU A 34 4.61 -8.95 30.10
CA LEU A 34 3.92 -10.19 29.76
C LEU A 34 2.81 -9.97 28.74
N GLN A 35 2.06 -8.88 28.90
CA GLN A 35 1.02 -8.49 27.96
C GLN A 35 1.60 -8.11 26.59
N ASN A 36 2.71 -7.37 26.56
CA ASN A 36 3.42 -7.03 25.32
C ASN A 36 3.92 -8.29 24.59
N MET A 37 4.54 -9.22 25.32
CA MET A 37 4.98 -10.50 24.77
C MET A 37 3.81 -11.30 24.19
N ARG A 38 2.68 -11.39 24.92
CA ARG A 38 1.48 -12.06 24.43
C ARG A 38 0.94 -11.39 23.17
N ASN A 39 0.84 -10.05 23.17
CA ASN A 39 0.37 -9.28 22.02
C ASN A 39 1.26 -9.46 20.80
N ALA A 40 2.58 -9.50 20.99
CA ALA A 40 3.54 -9.74 19.91
C ALA A 40 3.30 -11.10 19.24
N VAL A 41 3.13 -12.16 20.03
CA VAL A 41 2.89 -13.51 19.48
C VAL A 41 1.51 -13.60 18.81
N VAL A 42 0.47 -12.98 19.39
CA VAL A 42 -0.86 -12.93 18.78
C VAL A 42 -0.85 -12.16 17.45
N ALA A 43 -0.17 -11.02 17.40
CA ALA A 43 0.00 -10.24 16.17
C ALA A 43 0.77 -11.02 15.11
N MET A 44 1.79 -11.78 15.51
CA MET A 44 2.51 -12.67 14.60
C MET A 44 1.55 -13.71 14.00
N LEU A 45 0.71 -14.34 14.82
CA LEU A 45 -0.26 -15.35 14.39
C LEU A 45 -1.45 -14.80 13.58
N ALA A 46 -1.72 -13.50 13.65
CA ALA A 46 -2.88 -12.88 13.02
C ALA A 46 -2.81 -12.93 11.48
N GLU A 47 -1.63 -12.68 10.90
CA GLU A 47 -1.43 -12.62 9.45
C GLU A 47 -0.58 -13.77 8.88
N ILE A 48 -0.32 -14.81 9.68
CA ILE A 48 0.33 -16.02 9.18
C ILE A 48 -0.62 -16.76 8.21
N PRO A 49 -0.14 -17.19 7.03
CA PRO A 49 -0.94 -17.96 6.08
C PRO A 49 -1.59 -19.20 6.71
N PRO A 50 -2.85 -19.56 6.36
CA PRO A 50 -3.56 -20.70 6.97
C PRO A 50 -2.78 -22.02 6.93
N ALA A 51 -2.01 -22.25 5.86
CA ALA A 51 -1.17 -23.42 5.70
C ALA A 51 -0.11 -23.57 6.80
N MET A 52 0.47 -22.47 7.26
CA MET A 52 1.44 -22.43 8.34
C MET A 52 0.75 -22.47 9.71
N ARG A 53 -0.34 -21.71 9.86
CA ARG A 53 -1.08 -21.60 11.12
C ARG A 53 -1.62 -22.93 11.63
N SER A 54 -2.05 -23.83 10.73
CA SER A 54 -2.54 -25.17 11.10
C SER A 54 -1.50 -26.06 11.80
N ARG A 55 -0.21 -25.75 11.65
CA ARG A 55 0.92 -26.54 12.19
C ARG A 55 1.56 -25.87 13.41
N LEU A 56 1.10 -24.69 13.80
CA LEU A 56 1.68 -23.87 14.85
C LEU A 56 0.81 -23.93 16.10
N ALA A 57 1.27 -24.64 17.12
CA ALA A 57 0.78 -24.50 18.49
C ALA A 57 1.53 -23.35 19.18
N LEU A 58 0.83 -22.56 20.00
CA LEU A 58 1.41 -21.39 20.67
C LEU A 58 2.62 -21.75 21.56
N THR A 59 2.53 -22.87 22.28
CA THR A 59 3.60 -23.35 23.18
C THR A 59 4.83 -23.80 22.40
N THR A 60 4.65 -24.64 21.37
CA THR A 60 5.73 -25.09 20.47
C THR A 60 6.36 -23.92 19.73
N LEU A 61 5.56 -22.93 19.35
CA LEU A 61 6.06 -21.73 18.71
C LEU A 61 7.02 -20.97 19.64
N CYS A 62 6.60 -20.67 20.87
CA CYS A 62 7.41 -19.89 21.81
C CYS A 62 8.67 -20.63 22.28
N LEU A 63 8.57 -21.93 22.55
CA LEU A 63 9.66 -22.70 23.16
C LEU A 63 10.66 -23.22 22.12
N ASP A 64 10.18 -23.77 21.00
CA ASP A 64 11.02 -24.52 20.07
C ASP A 64 11.34 -23.74 18.79
N MET A 65 10.36 -23.01 18.25
CA MET A 65 10.48 -22.41 16.92
C MET A 65 11.02 -20.99 16.93
N LEU A 66 10.58 -20.15 17.87
CA LEU A 66 10.85 -18.72 17.83
C LEU A 66 12.34 -18.41 18.02
N SER A 67 13.01 -19.17 18.89
CA SER A 67 14.45 -19.07 19.11
C SER A 67 15.25 -19.34 17.83
N LEU A 68 14.91 -20.41 17.10
CA LEU A 68 15.52 -20.79 15.84
C LEU A 68 15.17 -19.80 14.72
N LEU A 69 13.93 -19.30 14.70
CA LEU A 69 13.47 -18.31 13.73
C LEU A 69 14.27 -17.01 13.85
N LEU A 70 14.53 -16.53 15.07
CA LEU A 70 15.32 -15.31 15.31
C LEU A 70 16.78 -15.44 14.81
N ASP A 71 17.36 -16.64 14.89
CA ASP A 71 18.69 -16.91 14.31
C ASP A 71 18.65 -16.99 12.79
N LEU A 72 17.59 -17.57 12.23
CA LEU A 72 17.36 -17.68 10.79
C LEU A 72 17.18 -16.31 10.13
N ILE A 73 16.42 -15.41 10.76
CA ILE A 73 16.21 -14.04 10.24
C ILE A 73 17.42 -13.12 10.42
N SER A 74 18.48 -13.61 11.07
CA SER A 74 19.71 -12.87 11.33
C SER A 74 20.90 -13.38 10.50
N PRO A 75 20.85 -13.47 9.15
CA PRO A 75 21.93 -14.03 8.36
C PRO A 75 23.18 -13.13 8.29
N LYS A 76 24.31 -13.72 7.90
CA LYS A 76 25.56 -12.98 7.64
C LYS A 76 25.53 -12.36 6.24
N LEU A 77 24.87 -11.22 6.10
CA LEU A 77 24.84 -10.44 4.86
C LEU A 77 25.83 -9.28 4.91
N ARG A 78 26.47 -8.99 3.78
CA ARG A 78 27.35 -7.82 3.65
C ARG A 78 26.49 -6.55 3.53
N PRO A 79 26.82 -5.46 4.25
CA PRO A 79 26.10 -4.19 4.14
C PRO A 79 26.53 -3.41 2.88
N VAL A 80 26.40 -4.03 1.71
CA VAL A 80 26.71 -3.44 0.40
C VAL A 80 25.45 -3.45 -0.47
N ASN A 81 25.46 -2.68 -1.56
CA ASN A 81 24.37 -2.65 -2.52
C ASN A 81 24.04 -4.10 -3.00
N PRO A 82 22.76 -4.54 -2.93
CA PRO A 82 22.34 -5.87 -3.39
C PRO A 82 22.74 -6.21 -4.83
N GLN A 83 23.01 -5.22 -5.67
CA GLN A 83 23.52 -5.44 -7.02
C GLN A 83 24.89 -6.14 -7.03
N LEU A 84 25.71 -5.91 -6.01
CA LEU A 84 27.04 -6.52 -5.82
C LEU A 84 26.99 -7.89 -5.14
N TYR A 85 25.80 -8.37 -4.80
CA TYR A 85 25.63 -9.70 -4.22
C TYR A 85 25.87 -10.78 -5.27
N SER A 86 26.57 -11.83 -4.86
CA SER A 86 26.64 -13.09 -5.60
C SER A 86 25.23 -13.69 -5.77
N SER A 87 25.04 -14.55 -6.77
CA SER A 87 23.78 -15.28 -6.96
C SER A 87 23.35 -16.03 -5.69
N ARG A 88 24.31 -16.58 -4.93
CA ARG A 88 24.04 -17.26 -3.65
C ARG A 88 23.57 -16.29 -2.57
N GLU A 89 24.20 -15.12 -2.44
CA GLU A 89 23.79 -14.09 -1.47
C GLU A 89 22.40 -13.55 -1.80
N LYS A 90 22.09 -13.36 -3.09
CA LYS A 90 20.75 -12.97 -3.55
C LYS A 90 19.70 -14.01 -3.20
N GLN A 91 19.99 -15.29 -3.44
CA GLN A 91 19.10 -16.38 -3.06
C GLN A 91 18.85 -16.40 -1.55
N GLN A 92 19.90 -16.28 -0.73
CA GLN A 92 19.77 -16.20 0.72
C GLN A 92 18.90 -15.02 1.17
N LEU A 93 19.03 -13.87 0.52
CA LEU A 93 18.18 -12.71 0.79
C LEU A 93 16.71 -13.00 0.41
N CYS A 94 16.45 -13.63 -0.74
CA CYS A 94 15.09 -14.03 -1.13
C CYS A 94 14.46 -15.01 -0.13
N GLU A 95 15.19 -16.08 0.24
CA GLU A 95 14.72 -17.07 1.22
C GLU A 95 14.44 -16.44 2.61
N LEU A 96 15.30 -15.49 3.01
CA LEU A 96 15.09 -14.70 4.22
C LEU A 96 13.79 -13.89 4.16
N ILE A 97 13.59 -13.12 3.08
CA ILE A 97 12.40 -12.30 2.89
C ILE A 97 11.15 -13.17 2.88
N ASP A 98 11.18 -14.29 2.16
CA ASP A 98 10.09 -15.24 2.12
C ASP A 98 9.75 -15.78 3.52
N THR A 99 10.78 -16.11 4.30
CA THR A 99 10.62 -16.55 5.69
C THR A 99 9.98 -15.45 6.55
N MET A 100 10.48 -14.21 6.47
CA MET A 100 9.92 -13.09 7.22
C MET A 100 8.45 -12.83 6.88
N ILE A 101 8.08 -12.87 5.60
CA ILE A 101 6.68 -12.71 5.19
C ILE A 101 5.82 -13.89 5.70
N ASN A 102 6.32 -15.13 5.63
CA ASN A 102 5.57 -16.31 6.06
C ASN A 102 5.27 -16.34 7.56
N TYR A 103 6.12 -15.72 8.38
CA TYR A 103 5.94 -15.57 9.83
C TYR A 103 5.40 -14.19 10.24
N ASN A 104 4.94 -13.37 9.29
CA ASN A 104 4.47 -12.02 9.54
C ASN A 104 5.45 -11.14 10.35
N LEU A 105 6.72 -11.12 9.91
CA LEU A 105 7.77 -10.31 10.52
C LEU A 105 8.18 -9.17 9.58
N SER A 106 8.42 -7.99 10.15
CA SER A 106 8.93 -6.83 9.43
C SER A 106 9.87 -6.03 10.33
N TYR A 107 10.76 -5.24 9.75
CA TYR A 107 11.53 -4.25 10.52
C TYR A 107 10.89 -2.87 10.34
N ARG A 108 10.49 -2.26 11.47
CA ARG A 108 9.97 -0.88 11.52
C ARG A 108 11.03 0.06 12.05
N GLN A 109 11.12 1.25 11.46
CA GLN A 109 12.03 2.29 11.92
C GLN A 109 11.37 3.07 13.05
N ASP A 110 11.87 2.89 14.27
CA ASP A 110 11.41 3.62 15.46
C ASP A 110 12.43 4.69 15.85
N ARG A 111 11.91 5.81 16.38
CA ARG A 111 12.73 6.88 16.94
C ARG A 111 12.85 6.68 18.44
N THR A 112 14.06 6.47 18.93
CA THR A 112 14.35 6.36 20.36
C THR A 112 14.11 7.71 21.05
N GLN A 113 13.95 7.70 22.38
CA GLN A 113 13.73 8.93 23.17
C GLN A 113 14.89 9.93 23.04
N GLU A 114 16.09 9.43 22.77
CA GLU A 114 17.30 10.22 22.48
C GLU A 114 17.33 10.79 21.06
N GLY A 115 16.31 10.52 20.25
CA GLY A 115 16.15 11.02 18.89
C GLY A 115 16.86 10.19 17.81
N GLN A 116 17.55 9.11 18.16
CA GLN A 116 18.19 8.19 17.21
C GLN A 116 17.15 7.31 16.50
N TYR A 117 17.49 6.82 15.30
CA TYR A 117 16.64 5.90 14.55
C TYR A 117 17.15 4.47 14.72
N THR A 118 16.26 3.56 15.09
CA THR A 118 16.57 2.14 15.29
C THR A 118 15.52 1.28 14.60
N TYR A 119 15.97 0.25 13.89
CA TYR A 119 15.06 -0.76 13.34
C TYR A 119 14.73 -1.82 14.38
N VAL A 120 13.45 -1.90 14.74
CA VAL A 120 12.86 -2.84 15.68
C VAL A 120 12.01 -3.85 14.90
N LEU A 121 12.04 -5.11 15.33
CA LEU A 121 11.21 -6.15 14.74
C LEU A 121 9.74 -5.93 15.13
N GLU A 122 8.86 -6.00 14.14
CA GLU A 122 7.41 -5.87 14.29
C GLU A 122 6.75 -7.12 13.74
N PRO A 123 6.01 -7.89 14.57
CA PRO A 123 5.87 -7.76 16.02
C PRO A 123 7.20 -7.98 16.78
N ASN A 124 7.36 -7.36 17.95
CA ASN A 124 8.59 -7.42 18.76
C ASN A 124 8.70 -8.76 19.51
N VAL A 125 8.91 -9.82 18.75
CA VAL A 125 9.03 -11.19 19.25
C VAL A 125 10.41 -11.51 19.81
N GLU A 126 11.38 -10.58 19.68
CA GLU A 126 12.71 -10.70 20.31
C GLU A 126 12.61 -10.70 21.84
N GLU A 127 11.65 -9.96 22.41
CA GLU A 127 11.42 -9.90 23.86
C GLU A 127 10.94 -11.24 24.43
N VAL A 128 10.17 -12.00 23.65
CA VAL A 128 9.61 -13.30 24.06
C VAL A 128 10.70 -14.33 24.31
N VAL A 129 11.82 -14.25 23.60
CA VAL A 129 12.96 -15.20 23.69
C VAL A 129 14.14 -14.59 24.47
N ARG A 130 13.92 -13.45 25.16
CA ARG A 130 14.96 -12.82 25.98
C ARG A 130 14.97 -13.44 27.37
N PHE A 131 15.69 -14.54 27.53
CA PHE A 131 15.82 -15.19 28.83
C PHE A 131 16.91 -14.52 29.68
N PRO A 132 16.63 -14.22 30.95
CA PRO A 132 17.63 -13.65 31.85
C PRO A 132 18.79 -14.65 32.03
N GLY A 133 20.02 -14.17 31.93
CA GLY A 133 21.24 -14.98 32.07
C GLY A 133 21.82 -15.56 30.78
N LEU A 134 21.13 -15.43 29.65
CA LEU A 134 21.72 -15.74 28.34
C LEU A 134 22.39 -14.51 27.71
N PRO A 135 23.49 -14.69 26.95
CA PRO A 135 24.08 -13.59 26.22
C PRO A 135 23.08 -13.02 25.20
N PRO A 136 23.14 -11.71 24.91
CA PRO A 136 22.30 -11.12 23.90
C PRO A 136 22.53 -11.78 22.55
N ARG A 137 21.45 -12.05 21.82
CA ARG A 137 21.53 -12.61 20.46
C ARG A 137 22.28 -11.67 19.53
N ARG A 138 22.94 -12.24 18.52
CA ARG A 138 23.60 -11.46 17.48
C ARG A 138 22.59 -10.56 16.79
N GLN A 139 22.87 -9.26 16.77
CA GLN A 139 22.05 -8.30 16.05
C GLN A 139 22.64 -8.01 14.67
N LEU A 140 21.76 -7.79 13.70
CA LEU A 140 22.11 -7.29 12.37
C LEU A 140 22.53 -5.81 12.45
N THR A 141 23.43 -5.40 11.57
CA THR A 141 23.80 -3.99 11.43
C THR A 141 22.62 -3.17 10.92
N TYR A 142 22.61 -1.87 11.22
CA TYR A 142 21.53 -0.96 10.81
C TYR A 142 21.27 -1.02 9.30
N GLN A 143 22.33 -1.04 8.48
CA GLN A 143 22.20 -1.08 7.03
C GLN A 143 21.57 -2.38 6.54
N VAL A 144 21.88 -3.52 7.17
CA VAL A 144 21.28 -4.81 6.81
C VAL A 144 19.81 -4.85 7.24
N LYS A 145 19.46 -4.32 8.42
CA LYS A 145 18.05 -4.19 8.84
C LYS A 145 17.25 -3.32 7.87
N GLN A 146 17.80 -2.19 7.46
CA GLN A 146 17.19 -1.30 6.46
C GLN A 146 16.98 -2.00 5.12
N LEU A 147 18.00 -2.72 4.65
CA LEU A 147 17.91 -3.50 3.42
C LEU A 147 16.78 -4.51 3.50
N ILE A 148 16.74 -5.31 4.57
CA ILE A 148 15.71 -6.33 4.77
C ILE A 148 14.32 -5.68 4.86
N ALA A 149 14.17 -4.58 5.60
CA ALA A 149 12.92 -3.85 5.71
C ALA A 149 12.38 -3.43 4.34
N ARG A 150 13.24 -2.82 3.52
CA ARG A 150 12.92 -2.37 2.16
C ARG A 150 12.51 -3.54 1.27
N GLU A 151 13.31 -4.60 1.22
CA GLU A 151 13.05 -5.73 0.32
C GLU A 151 11.82 -6.55 0.77
N THR A 152 11.56 -6.65 2.07
CA THR A 152 10.35 -7.29 2.60
C THR A 152 9.10 -6.55 2.17
N GLU A 153 9.11 -5.21 2.26
CA GLU A 153 7.98 -4.40 1.84
C GLU A 153 7.74 -4.48 0.32
N LEU A 154 8.81 -4.44 -0.46
CA LEU A 154 8.72 -4.62 -1.92
C LEU A 154 8.13 -5.99 -2.31
N GLU A 155 8.55 -7.08 -1.66
CA GLU A 155 7.99 -8.40 -1.96
C GLU A 155 6.56 -8.55 -1.45
N ARG A 156 6.16 -7.89 -0.33
CA ARG A 156 4.75 -7.79 0.07
C ARG A 156 3.91 -7.10 -1.01
N MET A 157 4.36 -5.95 -1.51
CA MET A 157 3.69 -5.23 -2.61
C MET A 157 3.58 -6.10 -3.86
N ARG A 158 4.63 -6.85 -4.19
CA ARG A 158 4.62 -7.77 -5.34
C ARG A 158 3.64 -8.93 -5.17
N ARG A 159 3.55 -9.52 -3.97
CA ARG A 159 2.60 -10.60 -3.66
C ARG A 159 1.15 -10.10 -3.70
N THR A 160 0.88 -8.91 -3.17
CA THR A 160 -0.46 -8.31 -3.22
C THR A 160 -0.85 -7.92 -4.65
N GLU A 161 0.06 -7.35 -5.44
CA GLU A 161 -0.16 -7.05 -6.86
C GLU A 161 -0.50 -8.32 -7.65
N ARG A 162 0.26 -9.40 -7.48
CA ARG A 162 -0.02 -10.71 -8.12
C ARG A 162 -1.40 -11.25 -7.74
N ALA A 163 -1.80 -11.12 -6.47
CA ALA A 163 -3.12 -11.56 -6.01
C ALA A 163 -4.25 -10.71 -6.63
N GLN A 164 -4.05 -9.40 -6.76
CA GLN A 164 -5.01 -8.50 -7.42
C GLN A 164 -5.11 -8.77 -8.93
N GLN A 165 -3.98 -9.01 -9.61
CA GLN A 165 -3.97 -9.36 -11.04
C GLN A 165 -4.77 -10.64 -11.31
N ARG A 166 -4.61 -11.69 -10.48
CA ARG A 166 -5.40 -12.94 -10.60
C ARG A 166 -6.90 -12.73 -10.42
N ARG A 167 -7.29 -11.79 -9.55
CA ARG A 167 -8.70 -11.42 -9.36
C ARG A 167 -9.25 -10.65 -10.58
N ASN A 168 -8.43 -9.81 -11.18
CA ASN A 168 -8.80 -9.00 -12.34
C ASN A 168 -8.87 -9.83 -13.63
N THR A 169 -8.03 -10.86 -13.81
CA THR A 169 -8.11 -11.77 -14.96
C THR A 169 -9.41 -12.55 -14.99
N HIS A 170 -10.00 -12.86 -13.84
CA HIS A 170 -11.27 -13.60 -13.79
C HIS A 170 -12.51 -12.74 -14.12
N THR A 171 -12.35 -11.41 -14.26
CA THR A 171 -13.43 -10.48 -14.66
C THR A 171 -13.38 -10.14 -16.16
N ARG A 172 -12.32 -10.55 -16.87
CA ARG A 172 -12.26 -10.48 -18.33
C ARG A 172 -12.69 -11.83 -18.87
N GLU A 173 -13.99 -11.95 -19.15
CA GLU A 173 -14.49 -12.97 -20.06
C GLU A 173 -13.82 -12.72 -21.41
N ASP A 174 -12.78 -13.50 -21.73
CA ASP A 174 -12.35 -13.66 -23.12
C ASP A 174 -13.50 -14.32 -23.90
N PRO A 175 -13.88 -13.80 -25.08
CA PRO A 175 -14.89 -14.42 -25.91
C PRO A 175 -14.39 -15.79 -26.39
N GLN A 176 -14.95 -16.88 -25.85
CA GLN A 176 -14.82 -18.19 -26.49
C GLN A 176 -15.52 -18.16 -27.84
N GLU A 177 -14.75 -18.34 -28.91
CA GLU A 177 -15.24 -18.72 -30.23
C GLU A 177 -15.95 -20.08 -30.14
N VAL A 178 -17.28 -20.04 -29.98
CA VAL A 178 -18.13 -21.22 -30.15
C VAL A 178 -18.46 -21.35 -31.63
N LYS A 179 -17.93 -22.41 -32.24
CA LYS A 179 -18.28 -22.88 -33.58
C LYS A 179 -19.79 -23.08 -33.69
N LYS A 180 -20.38 -22.47 -34.72
CA LYS A 180 -21.78 -22.63 -35.14
C LYS A 180 -22.01 -24.05 -35.66
N ASP A 181 -23.07 -24.69 -35.18
CA ASP A 181 -23.92 -25.51 -36.02
C ASP A 181 -25.39 -25.15 -35.77
N LYS A 182 -26.14 -25.08 -36.87
CA LYS A 182 -27.52 -24.57 -36.99
C LYS A 182 -28.53 -25.69 -36.77
N GLN A 183 -29.68 -25.41 -36.13
CA GLN A 183 -31.00 -25.83 -36.64
C GLN A 183 -32.18 -25.08 -35.97
N GLU A 184 -32.95 -24.44 -36.85
CA GLU A 184 -34.39 -24.04 -36.93
C GLU A 184 -35.28 -23.98 -35.66
N VAL A 185 -35.76 -22.79 -35.25
CA VAL A 185 -36.98 -22.02 -35.62
C VAL A 185 -38.30 -22.55 -34.99
N LYS A 186 -38.91 -21.73 -34.11
CA LYS A 186 -40.30 -21.19 -34.23
C LYS A 186 -40.60 -20.11 -33.16
N THR A 187 -41.23 -19.03 -33.65
CA THR A 187 -41.87 -17.84 -33.05
C THR A 187 -42.88 -18.22 -31.93
N ASP A 188 -43.19 -17.44 -30.89
CA ASP A 188 -43.65 -16.03 -30.87
C ASP A 188 -43.70 -15.41 -29.45
N ASN A 189 -43.47 -14.09 -29.40
CA ASN A 189 -43.85 -13.03 -28.43
C ASN A 189 -43.80 -13.12 -26.88
N GLN A 190 -43.26 -12.02 -26.33
CA GLN A 190 -43.41 -11.41 -24.98
C GLN A 190 -42.74 -12.10 -23.78
N GLU A 191 -41.63 -11.53 -23.30
CA GLU A 191 -41.58 -10.64 -22.11
C GLU A 191 -40.10 -10.36 -21.73
N VAL A 192 -39.78 -9.09 -21.51
CA VAL A 192 -38.42 -8.58 -21.27
C VAL A 192 -37.93 -9.02 -19.88
N LYS A 193 -37.20 -10.14 -19.79
CA LYS A 193 -36.36 -10.45 -18.62
C LYS A 193 -34.96 -9.88 -18.81
N ARG A 194 -34.78 -8.63 -18.39
CA ARG A 194 -33.45 -8.01 -18.21
C ARG A 194 -32.69 -8.76 -17.13
N VAL A 195 -31.75 -9.61 -17.56
CA VAL A 195 -30.78 -10.25 -16.67
C VAL A 195 -29.77 -9.18 -16.22
N SER A 196 -29.83 -8.86 -14.93
CA SER A 196 -28.76 -8.32 -14.07
C SER A 196 -27.82 -7.28 -14.72
N SER A 197 -28.24 -6.02 -14.75
CA SER A 197 -27.29 -4.92 -14.95
C SER A 197 -26.35 -4.88 -13.74
N LYS A 198 -25.04 -4.98 -14.00
CA LYS A 198 -24.01 -4.90 -12.96
C LYS A 198 -24.18 -3.59 -12.18
N ASN A 199 -24.05 -3.59 -10.85
CA ASN A 199 -24.27 -2.44 -9.95
C ASN A 199 -23.62 -1.11 -10.43
N HIS A 200 -22.49 -1.18 -11.12
CA HIS A 200 -21.81 0.01 -11.64
C HIS A 200 -22.53 0.66 -12.84
N GLN A 201 -23.22 -0.13 -13.68
CA GLN A 201 -23.99 0.39 -14.82
C GLN A 201 -25.22 1.18 -14.34
N GLN A 202 -25.92 0.69 -13.33
CA GLN A 202 -27.05 1.41 -12.73
C GLN A 202 -26.62 2.74 -12.10
N ARG A 203 -25.43 2.78 -11.47
CA ARG A 203 -24.87 4.01 -10.90
C ARG A 203 -24.51 5.02 -11.98
N LEU A 204 -23.92 4.58 -13.09
CA LEU A 204 -23.59 5.44 -14.23
C LEU A 204 -24.84 5.97 -14.93
N GLU A 205 -25.86 5.11 -15.13
CA GLU A 205 -27.14 5.53 -15.70
C GLU A 205 -27.84 6.59 -14.85
N ASN A 206 -27.81 6.46 -13.52
CA ASN A 206 -28.40 7.45 -12.62
C ASN A 206 -27.63 8.78 -12.61
N ILE A 207 -26.29 8.73 -12.70
CA ILE A 207 -25.46 9.94 -12.81
C ILE A 207 -25.72 10.66 -14.14
N VAL A 208 -25.75 9.93 -15.26
CA VAL A 208 -26.00 10.50 -16.60
C VAL A 208 -27.41 11.10 -16.71
N LYS A 209 -28.42 10.49 -16.08
CA LYS A 209 -29.79 11.04 -16.03
C LYS A 209 -29.88 12.32 -15.18
N GLN A 210 -29.05 12.46 -14.15
CA GLN A 210 -29.02 13.66 -13.30
C GLN A 210 -28.21 14.81 -13.90
N THR A 211 -27.33 14.56 -14.87
CA THR A 211 -26.50 15.57 -15.53
C THR A 211 -27.06 16.09 -16.85
N VAL A 212 -28.39 16.05 -17.04
CA VAL A 212 -29.00 16.83 -18.14
C VAL A 212 -28.87 18.30 -17.79
N VAL A 213 -27.73 18.88 -18.16
CA VAL A 213 -27.52 20.32 -18.21
C VAL A 213 -28.53 20.83 -19.21
N GLU A 214 -29.58 21.51 -18.73
CA GLU A 214 -30.47 22.29 -19.58
C GLU A 214 -29.59 23.23 -20.41
N ILE A 215 -29.55 22.99 -21.72
CA ILE A 215 -28.84 23.85 -22.67
C ILE A 215 -29.60 25.19 -22.66
N ARG A 216 -29.16 26.13 -21.82
CA ARG A 216 -29.69 27.49 -21.85
C ARG A 216 -29.28 28.12 -23.18
N PRO A 217 -30.22 28.65 -23.97
CA PRO A 217 -29.90 29.29 -25.23
C PRO A 217 -29.00 30.49 -25.00
N GLU A 218 -27.98 30.67 -25.85
CA GLU A 218 -27.05 31.80 -25.75
C GLU A 218 -27.80 33.13 -25.83
N VAL A 219 -27.56 33.97 -24.82
CA VAL A 219 -28.16 35.29 -24.65
C VAL A 219 -27.07 36.34 -24.83
N ASP A 220 -27.36 37.39 -25.60
CA ASP A 220 -26.44 38.54 -25.77
C ASP A 220 -26.30 39.33 -24.45
N PHE A 221 -25.39 40.31 -24.40
CA PHE A 221 -25.07 41.15 -23.23
C PHE A 221 -26.29 41.82 -22.57
N PHE A 222 -27.38 42.02 -23.32
CA PHE A 222 -28.65 42.58 -22.83
C PHE A 222 -29.74 41.52 -22.57
N GLY A 223 -29.40 40.23 -22.52
CA GLY A 223 -30.33 39.15 -22.18
C GLY A 223 -31.34 38.77 -23.27
N ARG A 224 -31.07 39.09 -24.54
CA ARG A 224 -31.91 38.68 -25.68
C ARG A 224 -31.33 37.45 -26.37
N THR A 225 -32.17 36.46 -26.67
CA THR A 225 -31.76 35.20 -27.30
C THR A 225 -31.26 35.45 -28.73
N ILE A 226 -30.05 35.00 -29.03
CA ILE A 226 -29.44 35.17 -30.35
C ILE A 226 -29.90 34.01 -31.24
N ILE A 227 -30.68 34.30 -32.29
CA ILE A 227 -31.08 33.31 -33.30
C ILE A 227 -29.93 33.21 -34.32
N PRO A 228 -29.25 32.06 -34.47
CA PRO A 228 -28.21 31.90 -35.48
C PRO A 228 -28.82 32.02 -36.88
N LYS A 229 -28.52 33.11 -37.60
CA LYS A 229 -28.86 33.23 -39.03
C LYS A 229 -27.85 32.42 -39.85
N GLY A 230 -28.24 31.24 -40.31
CA GLY A 230 -27.49 30.47 -41.29
C GLY A 230 -27.42 31.19 -42.65
N LYS A 231 -26.23 31.25 -43.24
CA LYS A 231 -25.97 31.66 -44.65
C LYS A 231 -24.63 31.06 -45.12
N PRO A 232 -24.37 30.93 -46.43
CA PRO A 232 -25.02 30.03 -47.38
C PRO A 232 -23.98 29.22 -48.20
N THR A 233 -24.46 28.23 -48.95
CA THR A 233 -23.68 27.48 -49.95
C THR A 233 -23.54 28.28 -51.25
N THR A 234 -22.32 28.50 -51.77
CA THR A 234 -21.97 28.39 -53.22
C THR A 234 -20.48 28.63 -53.52
N THR A 235 -19.89 27.65 -54.21
CA THR A 235 -18.95 27.67 -55.35
C THR A 235 -17.87 28.77 -55.53
N SER A 236 -16.61 28.28 -55.59
CA SER A 236 -15.49 28.62 -56.49
C SER A 236 -15.36 30.05 -57.07
N THR A 237 -14.27 30.76 -56.74
CA THR A 237 -13.05 30.97 -57.58
C THR A 237 -12.21 32.16 -57.08
N THR A 238 -10.89 31.95 -57.08
CA THR A 238 -9.76 32.90 -57.17
C THR A 238 -9.46 33.98 -56.11
N ALA A 239 -8.15 34.01 -55.82
CA ALA A 239 -7.28 35.15 -55.45
C ALA A 239 -7.19 35.62 -53.98
N GLU A 240 -6.03 35.24 -53.41
CA GLU A 240 -5.05 36.04 -52.64
C GLU A 240 -5.34 36.55 -51.21
N ALA A 241 -4.46 36.04 -50.33
CA ALA A 241 -3.74 36.71 -49.24
C ALA A 241 -4.53 37.35 -48.09
N SER A 242 -4.53 36.69 -46.92
CA SER A 242 -3.78 37.17 -45.74
C SER A 242 -3.99 36.28 -44.50
N LYS A 243 -2.84 35.83 -43.95
CA LYS A 243 -2.52 35.40 -42.58
C LYS A 243 -3.68 35.07 -41.61
N GLY A 244 -3.76 33.79 -41.23
CA GLY A 244 -4.51 33.36 -40.03
C GLY A 244 -4.76 31.85 -39.93
N GLY A 245 -3.86 31.00 -40.44
CA GLY A 245 -4.07 29.55 -40.46
C GLY A 245 -3.26 28.85 -39.38
N MET A 246 -3.94 28.20 -38.42
CA MET A 246 -3.65 26.80 -38.04
C MET A 246 -4.58 26.18 -36.96
N VAL A 247 -5.59 26.88 -36.42
CA VAL A 247 -6.28 26.38 -35.20
C VAL A 247 -7.56 25.56 -35.47
N LEU A 248 -8.10 25.53 -36.70
CA LEU A 248 -9.43 24.97 -36.96
C LEU A 248 -9.49 23.53 -37.50
N GLN A 249 -8.42 22.74 -37.36
CA GLN A 249 -8.44 21.31 -37.68
C GLN A 249 -7.77 20.48 -36.58
N ILE A 250 -8.29 20.55 -35.35
CA ILE A 250 -8.06 19.48 -34.37
C ILE A 250 -9.30 18.58 -34.42
N GLY A 251 -9.07 17.36 -34.90
CA GLY A 251 -10.07 16.42 -35.34
C GLY A 251 -11.05 15.96 -34.27
N ARG A 252 -12.25 15.65 -34.76
CA ARG A 252 -13.28 14.83 -34.12
C ARG A 252 -12.66 13.61 -33.44
N ALA A 253 -12.80 13.52 -32.12
CA ALA A 253 -12.37 12.37 -31.34
C ALA A 253 -13.17 11.12 -31.72
N VAL A 254 -12.64 9.94 -31.34
CA VAL A 254 -13.28 8.65 -31.59
C VAL A 254 -14.62 8.60 -30.84
N GLY A 255 -15.74 8.69 -31.58
CA GLY A 255 -17.09 8.73 -31.01
C GLY A 255 -17.58 10.14 -30.65
N ASN A 256 -18.88 10.28 -30.44
CA ASN A 256 -19.57 11.55 -30.15
C ASN A 256 -19.32 12.04 -28.72
N SER A 257 -18.06 12.19 -28.30
CA SER A 257 -17.69 12.68 -26.97
C SER A 257 -16.89 13.97 -27.06
N ASP A 258 -17.30 14.99 -26.31
CA ASP A 258 -16.64 16.31 -26.21
C ASP A 258 -15.41 16.33 -25.28
N VAL A 259 -14.85 15.16 -24.97
CA VAL A 259 -13.69 15.05 -24.09
C VAL A 259 -12.45 14.76 -24.92
N TRP A 260 -11.52 15.71 -24.97
CA TRP A 260 -10.18 15.46 -25.51
C TRP A 260 -9.24 15.00 -24.40
N PHE A 261 -8.34 14.07 -24.72
CA PHE A 261 -7.21 13.72 -23.89
C PHE A 261 -5.94 13.96 -24.69
N ARG A 262 -5.04 14.80 -24.17
CA ARG A 262 -3.71 15.03 -24.75
C ARG A 262 -2.68 14.36 -23.84
N PHE A 263 -2.10 13.26 -24.33
CA PHE A 263 -0.98 12.60 -23.67
C PHE A 263 0.25 13.50 -23.78
N ASN A 264 0.66 14.11 -22.67
CA ASN A 264 1.92 14.84 -22.59
C ASN A 264 3.03 13.84 -22.29
N GLU A 265 3.49 13.13 -23.33
CA GLU A 265 4.76 12.40 -23.24
C GLU A 265 5.84 13.44 -22.94
N GLY A 266 6.48 13.33 -21.76
CA GLY A 266 7.48 14.31 -21.33
C GLY A 266 8.52 14.54 -22.42
N VAL A 267 8.87 15.81 -22.66
CA VAL A 267 9.90 16.18 -23.64
C VAL A 267 11.26 15.75 -23.09
N SER A 268 11.59 14.47 -23.26
CA SER A 268 12.95 14.00 -23.04
C SER A 268 13.81 14.63 -24.11
N ASN A 269 14.48 15.72 -23.77
CA ASN A 269 15.50 16.37 -24.58
C ASN A 269 16.79 15.51 -24.63
N ALA A 270 16.63 14.19 -24.68
CA ALA A 270 17.70 13.22 -24.80
C ALA A 270 18.06 13.11 -26.28
N VAL A 271 19.34 13.29 -26.58
CA VAL A 271 19.91 13.06 -27.91
C VAL A 271 19.64 11.60 -28.28
N ARG A 272 18.67 11.37 -29.17
CA ARG A 272 18.38 10.04 -29.73
C ARG A 272 19.56 9.64 -30.60
N ARG A 273 20.34 8.63 -30.17
CA ARG A 273 21.31 7.95 -31.03
C ARG A 273 20.67 6.69 -31.59
N ASN A 274 20.72 6.53 -32.90
CA ASN A 274 20.31 5.30 -33.56
C ASN A 274 21.42 4.27 -33.32
N VAL A 275 21.12 3.20 -32.58
CA VAL A 275 22.00 2.05 -32.38
C VAL A 275 21.49 0.92 -33.26
N TYR A 276 22.36 0.32 -34.06
CA TYR A 276 22.01 -0.84 -34.88
C TYR A 276 22.22 -2.13 -34.08
N ILE A 277 21.31 -3.10 -34.21
CA ILE A 277 21.38 -4.40 -33.49
C ILE A 277 22.72 -5.13 -33.68
N ARG A 278 23.37 -4.95 -34.83
CA ARG A 278 24.72 -5.49 -35.10
C ARG A 278 25.83 -4.98 -34.17
N GLU A 279 25.59 -3.87 -33.47
CA GLU A 279 26.53 -3.28 -32.50
C GLU A 279 26.31 -3.82 -31.07
N LEU A 280 25.28 -4.66 -30.87
CA LEU A 280 24.92 -5.28 -29.60
C LEU A 280 25.17 -6.81 -29.58
N LEU A 281 25.65 -7.37 -30.70
CA LEU A 281 25.94 -8.79 -30.89
C LEU A 281 27.44 -9.03 -30.92
#